data_AF-A0AAC8TFP9-F1
#
_entry.id   AF-A0AAC8TFP9-F1
#
_cell.length_a   1.000
_cell.length_b   1.000
_cell.length_c   1.000
_cell.angle_alpha   90.00
_cell.angle_beta   90.00
_cell.angle_gamma   90.00
#
_symmetry.space_group_name_H-M   'P 1'
#
loop_
_entity.id
_entity.type
_entity.pdbx_description
1 polymer ?
#
loop_
_entity_poly.entity_id
_entity_poly.type
_entity_poly.pdbx_seq_one_letter_code
_entity_poly.pdbx_strand_id
1 'polypeptide(L)'
;MPAADAPVALSFQVHAYPLALRLVSALLQVLMTADILCASALIVVGTFTGAMNPRPPALAGWLALSALALFGLTRLIRWLTAATFSVEPSQFVLERRGDRFELPVTSVESARVWRLPLPGAGLSLRMKSGRDFQYALQVADPLPVLQAMGTEVEHPLTAFEHARATVIRRRWYGLALKFVLFPLVPAVIMFQLNQRITYGGPFAQYQMYGLGPYLWSFFTYWTYFTALLVLFASIWRVLAELVAFTGAWLSPRSARGVRRFVEIASAVLYYGGFCSLVAWKFLQ
;
A
#
# COMPACT_ATOMS: atom_id res chain seq x y z
N MET A 1 13.10 -48.02 -14.06
CA MET A 1 13.17 -46.74 -14.80
C MET A 1 12.76 -45.63 -13.84
N PRO A 2 13.69 -44.76 -13.42
CA PRO A 2 13.32 -43.60 -12.61
C PRO A 2 12.47 -42.65 -13.47
N ALA A 3 11.41 -42.10 -12.89
CA ALA A 3 10.53 -41.13 -13.51
C ALA A 3 11.37 -39.96 -14.05
N ALA A 4 11.25 -39.70 -15.35
CA ALA A 4 11.85 -38.54 -15.98
C ALA A 4 11.39 -37.28 -15.22
N ASP A 5 12.35 -36.44 -14.83
CA ASP A 5 12.11 -35.13 -14.23
C ASP A 5 11.12 -34.36 -15.09
N ALA A 6 9.87 -34.26 -14.63
CA ALA A 6 8.89 -33.39 -15.24
C ALA A 6 9.46 -31.96 -15.18
N PRO A 7 9.48 -31.22 -16.31
CA PRO A 7 9.99 -29.86 -16.32
C PRO A 7 9.26 -29.05 -15.26
N VAL A 8 10.03 -28.45 -14.34
CA VAL A 8 9.49 -27.72 -13.19
C VAL A 8 8.63 -26.57 -13.68
N ALA A 9 7.31 -26.73 -13.58
CA ALA A 9 6.35 -25.68 -13.91
C ALA A 9 6.58 -24.49 -12.97
N LEU A 10 6.86 -23.32 -13.53
CA LEU A 10 7.01 -22.10 -12.75
C LEU A 10 5.62 -21.58 -12.39
N SER A 11 5.28 -21.61 -11.10
CA SER A 11 4.00 -21.14 -10.59
C SER A 11 4.11 -19.76 -9.95
N PHE A 12 3.17 -18.89 -10.28
CA PHE A 12 3.08 -17.52 -9.81
C PHE A 12 1.71 -17.28 -9.18
N GLN A 13 1.69 -16.64 -8.01
CA GLN A 13 0.45 -16.18 -7.38
C GLN A 13 -0.04 -14.92 -8.08
N VAL A 14 -1.24 -14.99 -8.66
CA VAL A 14 -1.85 -13.91 -9.44
C VAL A 14 -3.27 -13.64 -8.97
N HIS A 15 -3.86 -12.55 -9.43
CA HIS A 15 -5.30 -12.33 -9.26
C HIS A 15 -5.93 -12.14 -10.63
N ALA A 16 -6.92 -12.96 -10.95
CA ALA A 16 -7.60 -12.94 -12.24
C ALA A 16 -8.86 -12.06 -12.14
N TYR A 17 -8.79 -10.88 -12.74
CA TYR A 17 -9.89 -9.93 -12.77
C TYR A 17 -10.66 -9.98 -14.09
N PRO A 18 -11.99 -10.10 -14.08
CA PRO A 18 -12.77 -9.61 -15.21
C PRO A 18 -12.63 -8.08 -15.28
N LEU A 19 -12.75 -7.52 -16.48
CA LEU A 19 -12.53 -6.09 -16.73
C LEU A 19 -13.35 -5.19 -15.78
N ALA A 20 -14.62 -5.53 -15.54
CA ALA A 20 -15.48 -4.77 -14.63
C ALA A 20 -14.94 -4.74 -13.20
N LEU A 21 -14.53 -5.88 -12.63
CA LEU A 21 -13.96 -5.93 -11.27
C LEU A 21 -12.61 -5.23 -11.19
N ARG A 22 -11.83 -5.22 -12.28
CA ARG A 22 -10.60 -4.42 -12.33
C ARG A 22 -10.90 -2.93 -12.20
N LEU A 23 -11.86 -2.42 -12.98
CA LEU A 23 -12.27 -1.01 -12.93
C LEU A 23 -12.82 -0.62 -11.56
N VAL A 24 -13.70 -1.46 -10.99
CA VAL A 24 -14.21 -1.25 -9.62
C VAL A 24 -13.07 -1.22 -8.61
N SER A 25 -12.15 -2.19 -8.67
CA SER A 25 -11.01 -2.25 -7.73
C SER A 25 -10.10 -1.02 -7.87
N ALA A 26 -9.84 -0.57 -9.10
CA ALA A 26 -9.06 0.63 -9.38
C ALA A 26 -9.75 1.88 -8.82
N LEU A 27 -11.06 2.03 -9.05
CA LEU A 27 -11.85 3.15 -8.54
C LEU A 27 -11.86 3.20 -7.01
N LEU A 28 -12.11 2.06 -6.36
CA LEU A 28 -12.10 1.97 -4.89
C LEU A 28 -10.75 2.38 -4.29
N GLN A 29 -9.64 2.01 -4.95
CA GLN A 29 -8.31 2.38 -4.50
C GLN A 29 -8.02 3.87 -4.69
N VAL A 30 -8.48 4.47 -5.78
CA VAL A 30 -8.37 5.92 -6.01
C VAL A 30 -9.18 6.68 -4.96
N LEU A 31 -10.44 6.29 -4.71
CA LEU A 31 -11.29 6.90 -3.70
C LEU A 31 -10.68 6.77 -2.30
N MET A 32 -10.21 5.58 -1.93
CA MET A 32 -9.54 5.35 -0.64
C MET A 32 -8.32 6.27 -0.47
N THR A 33 -7.51 6.43 -1.53
CA THR A 33 -6.33 7.30 -1.48
C THR A 33 -6.72 8.77 -1.39
N ALA A 34 -7.76 9.19 -2.12
CA ALA A 34 -8.30 10.55 -2.08
C ALA A 34 -8.87 10.90 -0.70
N ASP A 35 -9.64 10.00 -0.08
CA ASP A 35 -10.19 10.18 1.27
C ASP A 35 -9.07 10.41 2.30
N ILE A 36 -8.04 9.58 2.26
CA ILE A 36 -6.89 9.69 3.17
C ILE A 36 -6.13 11.01 2.93
N LEU A 37 -5.90 11.40 1.68
CA LEU A 37 -5.23 12.66 1.35
C LEU A 37 -6.04 13.88 1.79
N CYS A 38 -7.35 13.87 1.57
CA CYS A 38 -8.25 14.93 1.98
C CYS A 38 -8.29 15.07 3.51
N ALA A 39 -8.44 13.95 4.22
CA ALA A 39 -8.34 13.93 5.69
C ALA A 39 -6.99 14.47 6.17
N SER A 40 -5.90 14.13 5.47
CA SER A 40 -4.55 14.61 5.80
C SER A 40 -4.45 16.13 5.63
N ALA A 41 -4.93 16.65 4.50
CA ALA A 41 -4.91 18.07 4.20
C ALA A 41 -5.74 18.88 5.22
N LEU A 42 -6.93 18.41 5.56
CA LEU A 42 -7.79 19.06 6.56
C LEU A 42 -7.11 19.16 7.92
N ILE A 43 -6.42 18.10 8.35
CA ILE A 43 -5.70 18.09 9.63
C ILE A 43 -4.46 18.99 9.60
N VAL A 44 -3.71 19.00 8.50
CA VAL A 44 -2.56 19.89 8.32
C VAL A 44 -3.02 21.35 8.37
N VAL A 45 -4.04 21.72 7.59
CA VAL A 45 -4.60 23.08 7.58
C VAL A 45 -5.09 23.48 8.97
N GLY A 46 -5.85 22.61 9.64
CA GLY A 46 -6.31 22.86 11.01
C GLY A 46 -5.18 23.01 12.04
N THR A 47 -4.03 22.35 11.81
CA THR A 47 -2.85 22.47 12.68
C THR A 47 -2.17 23.83 12.52
N PHE A 48 -2.06 24.35 11.30
CA PHE A 48 -1.38 25.61 11.00
C PHE A 48 -2.24 26.85 11.24
N THR A 49 -3.57 26.76 11.17
CA THR A 49 -4.46 27.90 11.41
C THR A 49 -4.68 28.21 12.90
N GLY A 50 -4.03 27.47 13.82
CA GLY A 50 -4.14 27.71 15.27
C GLY A 50 -5.50 27.36 15.87
N ALA A 51 -6.44 26.87 15.08
CA ALA A 51 -7.75 26.39 15.52
C ALA A 51 -7.64 24.99 16.17
N MET A 52 -6.74 24.84 17.16
CA MET A 52 -6.62 23.61 17.96
C MET A 52 -7.86 23.46 18.85
N ASN A 53 -8.95 22.98 18.25
CA ASN A 53 -9.87 22.14 18.99
C ASN A 53 -9.15 20.81 19.24
N PRO A 54 -9.18 20.26 20.48
CA PRO A 54 -8.57 18.96 20.79
C PRO A 54 -9.22 17.78 20.05
N ARG A 55 -10.30 18.05 19.29
CA ARG A 55 -10.98 17.09 18.44
C ARG A 55 -10.59 17.33 16.99
N PRO A 56 -10.07 16.31 16.27
CA PRO A 56 -9.88 16.43 14.83
C PRO A 56 -11.22 16.78 14.16
N PRO A 57 -11.21 17.47 13.00
CA PRO A 57 -12.43 17.83 12.30
C PRO A 57 -13.30 16.57 12.09
N ALA A 58 -14.59 16.62 12.42
CA ALA A 58 -15.48 15.47 12.29
C ALA A 58 -15.46 14.88 10.87
N LEU A 59 -15.32 15.75 9.86
CA LEU A 59 -15.16 15.37 8.46
C LEU A 59 -13.92 14.49 8.22
N ALA A 60 -12.77 14.79 8.84
CA ALA A 60 -11.57 13.97 8.71
C ALA A 60 -11.76 12.57 9.32
N GLY A 61 -12.53 12.48 10.41
CA GLY A 61 -12.93 11.19 10.99
C GLY A 61 -13.81 10.36 10.05
N TRP A 62 -14.83 10.98 9.44
CA TRP A 62 -15.68 10.31 8.45
C TRP A 62 -14.91 9.82 7.23
N LEU A 63 -13.99 10.65 6.70
CA LEU A 63 -13.12 10.27 5.59
C LEU A 63 -12.17 9.11 5.93
N ALA A 64 -11.68 9.04 7.18
CA ALA A 64 -10.87 7.91 7.62
C ALA A 64 -11.70 6.61 7.72
N LEU A 65 -12.95 6.70 8.18
CA LEU A 65 -13.88 5.56 8.24
C LEU A 65 -14.28 5.08 6.85
N SER A 66 -14.57 5.99 5.91
CA SER A 66 -14.86 5.62 4.52
C SER A 66 -13.66 4.95 3.87
N ALA A 67 -12.45 5.49 4.05
CA ALA A 67 -11.22 4.85 3.57
C ALA A 67 -11.04 3.43 4.13
N LEU A 68 -11.35 3.19 5.41
CA LEU A 68 -11.28 1.87 6.02
C LEU A 68 -12.31 0.90 5.40
N ALA A 69 -13.53 1.35 5.14
CA ALA A 69 -14.56 0.55 4.49
C ALA A 69 -14.15 0.18 3.05
N LEU A 70 -13.63 1.15 2.28
CA LEU A 70 -13.10 0.92 0.93
C LEU A 70 -11.91 -0.05 0.93
N PHE A 71 -11.03 0.04 1.94
CA PHE A 71 -9.93 -0.91 2.13
C PHE A 71 -10.46 -2.35 2.38
N GLY A 72 -11.49 -2.51 3.20
CA GLY A 72 -12.15 -3.80 3.42
C GLY A 72 -12.71 -4.39 2.12
N LEU A 73 -13.42 -3.57 1.34
CA LEU A 73 -14.03 -4.01 0.08
C LEU A 73 -12.98 -4.42 -0.96
N THR A 74 -11.90 -3.65 -1.11
CA THR A 74 -10.79 -4.03 -2.00
C THR A 74 -10.13 -5.34 -1.56
N ARG A 75 -10.01 -5.60 -0.25
CA ARG A 75 -9.51 -6.89 0.26
C ARG A 75 -10.43 -8.05 -0.01
N LEU A 76 -11.74 -7.85 0.09
CA LEU A 76 -12.71 -8.87 -0.27
C LEU A 76 -12.62 -9.23 -1.76
N ILE A 77 -12.59 -8.24 -2.64
CA ILE A 77 -12.46 -8.46 -4.10
C ILE A 77 -11.16 -9.21 -4.41
N ARG A 78 -10.04 -8.80 -3.80
CA ARG A 78 -8.75 -9.50 -3.97
C ARG A 78 -8.80 -10.95 -3.52
N TRP A 79 -9.40 -11.21 -2.37
CA TRP A 79 -9.56 -12.57 -1.87
C TRP A 79 -10.39 -13.42 -2.85
N LEU A 80 -11.49 -12.88 -3.38
CA LEU A 80 -12.37 -13.56 -4.35
C LEU A 80 -11.72 -13.80 -5.73
N THR A 81 -10.71 -13.01 -6.09
CA THR A 81 -10.04 -13.07 -7.41
C THR A 81 -8.68 -13.76 -7.36
N ALA A 82 -8.28 -14.30 -6.21
CA ALA A 82 -7.03 -15.05 -6.06
C ALA A 82 -7.00 -16.24 -7.03
N ALA A 83 -5.88 -16.37 -7.74
CA ALA A 83 -5.63 -17.39 -8.75
C ALA A 83 -4.14 -17.76 -8.80
N THR A 84 -3.82 -18.92 -9.37
CA THR A 84 -2.45 -19.35 -9.61
C THR A 84 -2.23 -19.42 -11.12
N PHE A 85 -1.11 -18.87 -11.58
CA PHE A 85 -0.70 -18.94 -12.98
C PHE A 85 0.56 -19.78 -13.07
N SER A 86 0.49 -20.94 -13.71
CA SER A 86 1.64 -21.79 -14.00
C SER A 86 2.03 -21.71 -15.47
N VAL A 87 3.34 -21.60 -15.69
CA VAL A 87 3.95 -21.65 -17.01
C VAL A 87 4.54 -23.04 -17.20
N GLU A 88 3.92 -23.81 -18.10
CA GLU A 88 4.41 -25.12 -18.56
C GLU A 88 4.99 -24.98 -19.98
N PRO A 89 5.82 -25.93 -20.45
CA PRO A 89 6.48 -25.81 -21.76
C PRO A 89 5.52 -25.74 -22.95
N SER A 90 4.36 -26.39 -22.89
CA SER A 90 3.39 -26.48 -23.98
C SER A 90 2.12 -25.64 -23.77
N GLN A 91 1.85 -25.21 -22.53
CA GLN A 91 0.62 -24.52 -22.16
C GLN A 91 0.81 -23.61 -20.95
N PHE A 92 0.00 -22.56 -20.89
CA PHE A 92 -0.17 -21.74 -19.71
C PHE A 92 -1.43 -22.21 -18.98
N VAL A 93 -1.34 -22.42 -17.68
CA VAL A 93 -2.46 -22.88 -16.87
C VAL A 93 -2.81 -21.80 -15.87
N LEU A 94 -4.08 -21.36 -15.91
CA LEU A 94 -4.64 -20.44 -14.93
C LEU A 94 -5.65 -21.21 -14.07
N GLU A 95 -5.34 -21.36 -12.79
CA GLU A 95 -6.22 -21.98 -11.80
C GLU A 95 -6.87 -20.92 -10.93
N ARG A 96 -8.20 -20.91 -10.91
CA ARG A 96 -9.00 -19.98 -10.12
C ARG A 96 -10.10 -20.74 -9.40
N ARG A 97 -9.95 -20.94 -8.09
CA ARG A 97 -11.00 -21.46 -7.17
C ARG A 97 -11.85 -22.61 -7.76
N GLY A 98 -11.20 -23.61 -8.35
CA GLY A 98 -11.84 -24.80 -8.94
C GLY A 98 -11.98 -24.76 -10.46
N ASP A 99 -11.89 -23.59 -11.09
CA ASP A 99 -11.81 -23.46 -12.54
C ASP A 99 -10.35 -23.54 -12.99
N ARG A 100 -10.07 -24.39 -13.98
CA ARG A 100 -8.75 -24.51 -14.63
C ARG A 100 -8.89 -24.12 -16.09
N PHE A 101 -8.18 -23.08 -16.49
CA PHE A 101 -8.09 -22.63 -17.88
C PHE A 101 -6.73 -23.01 -18.44
N GLU A 102 -6.73 -23.89 -19.44
CA GLU A 102 -5.52 -24.28 -20.16
C GLU A 102 -5.45 -23.47 -21.46
N LEU A 103 -4.40 -22.66 -21.59
CA LEU A 103 -4.14 -21.83 -22.76
C LEU A 103 -2.91 -22.38 -23.47
N PRO A 104 -3.05 -22.98 -24.66
CA PRO A 104 -1.90 -23.39 -25.46
C PRO A 104 -0.99 -22.19 -25.73
N VAL A 105 0.33 -22.36 -25.60
CA VAL A 105 1.30 -21.27 -25.87
C VAL A 105 1.13 -20.75 -27.30
N THR A 106 0.79 -21.64 -28.23
CA THR A 106 0.51 -21.31 -29.64
C THR A 106 -0.68 -20.38 -29.84
N SER A 107 -1.60 -20.28 -28.88
CA SER A 107 -2.79 -19.43 -28.95
C SER A 107 -2.55 -18.01 -28.45
N VAL A 108 -1.44 -17.77 -27.72
CA VAL A 108 -1.08 -16.46 -27.19
C VAL A 108 -0.19 -15.75 -28.20
N GLU A 109 -0.59 -14.53 -28.60
CA GLU A 109 0.19 -13.68 -29.52
C GLU A 109 1.20 -12.85 -28.74
N SER A 110 0.76 -12.19 -27.67
CA SER A 110 1.62 -11.33 -26.85
C SER A 110 1.06 -11.14 -25.44
N ALA A 111 1.94 -10.88 -24.48
CA ALA A 111 1.60 -10.43 -23.15
C ALA A 111 1.90 -8.93 -23.04
N ARG A 112 0.90 -8.12 -22.67
CA ARG A 112 1.05 -6.67 -22.52
C ARG A 112 0.89 -6.26 -21.07
N VAL A 113 1.80 -5.43 -20.58
CA VAL A 113 1.65 -4.80 -19.26
C VAL A 113 0.58 -3.73 -19.33
N TRP A 114 -0.21 -3.59 -18.27
CA TRP A 114 -1.21 -2.56 -18.18
C TRP A 114 -0.59 -1.16 -18.23
N ARG A 115 -1.16 -0.27 -19.05
CA ARG A 115 -0.74 1.14 -19.14
C ARG A 115 -0.95 1.90 -17.84
N LEU A 116 -2.02 1.57 -17.13
CA LEU A 116 -2.35 2.15 -15.83
C LEU A 116 -2.16 1.07 -14.75
N PRO A 117 -1.20 1.25 -13.81
CA PRO A 117 -0.89 0.27 -12.77
C PRO A 117 -1.91 0.31 -11.61
N LEU A 118 -3.20 0.32 -11.94
CA LEU A 118 -4.30 0.27 -11.01
C LEU A 118 -5.16 -0.97 -11.29
N PRO A 119 -5.54 -1.75 -10.25
CA PRO A 119 -5.21 -1.59 -8.82
C PRO A 119 -3.76 -1.99 -8.42
N GLY A 120 -2.97 -2.49 -9.36
CA GLY A 120 -1.54 -2.73 -9.20
C GLY A 120 -0.92 -3.18 -10.52
N ALA A 121 0.30 -3.71 -10.47
CA ALA A 121 0.94 -4.29 -11.64
C ALA A 121 0.10 -5.43 -12.22
N GLY A 122 -0.11 -5.41 -13.54
CA GLY A 122 -0.87 -6.45 -14.19
C GLY A 122 -0.54 -6.61 -15.66
N LEU A 123 -0.97 -7.75 -16.18
CA LEU A 123 -0.75 -8.25 -17.52
C LEU A 123 -2.10 -8.54 -18.18
N SER A 124 -2.20 -8.25 -19.46
CA SER A 124 -3.28 -8.67 -20.34
C SER A 124 -2.69 -9.55 -21.43
N LEU A 125 -3.26 -10.73 -21.61
CA LEU A 125 -2.87 -11.66 -22.67
C LEU A 125 -3.69 -11.37 -23.92
N ARG A 126 -3.01 -11.14 -25.04
CA ARG A 126 -3.63 -11.01 -26.36
C ARG A 126 -3.56 -12.35 -27.06
N MET A 127 -4.71 -12.86 -27.49
CA MET A 127 -4.81 -14.13 -28.19
C MET A 127 -4.56 -13.92 -29.69
N LYS A 128 -4.07 -14.94 -30.39
CA LYS A 128 -3.91 -14.92 -31.86
C LYS A 128 -5.21 -14.70 -32.62
N SER A 129 -6.36 -14.95 -31.99
CA SER A 129 -7.68 -14.59 -32.53
C SER A 129 -7.92 -13.08 -32.60
N GLY A 130 -6.97 -12.26 -32.14
CA GLY A 130 -7.06 -10.79 -32.11
C GLY A 130 -7.85 -10.25 -30.90
N ARG A 131 -8.47 -11.12 -30.11
CA ARG A 131 -9.20 -10.77 -28.89
C ARG A 131 -8.28 -10.84 -27.67
N ASP A 132 -8.53 -9.99 -26.69
CA ASP A 132 -7.88 -10.10 -25.38
C ASP A 132 -8.52 -11.26 -24.59
N PHE A 133 -7.71 -11.92 -23.77
CA PHE A 133 -8.20 -12.94 -22.84
C PHE A 133 -9.20 -12.33 -21.85
N GLN A 134 -10.25 -13.07 -21.51
CA GLN A 134 -11.37 -12.58 -20.69
C GLN A 134 -10.93 -12.09 -19.30
N TYR A 135 -9.81 -12.61 -18.78
CA TYR A 135 -9.25 -12.24 -17.50
C TYR A 135 -7.96 -11.44 -17.64
N ALA A 136 -7.89 -10.34 -16.90
CA ALA A 136 -6.67 -9.56 -16.71
C ALA A 136 -5.95 -10.07 -15.45
N LEU A 137 -4.65 -10.33 -15.56
CA LEU A 137 -3.85 -10.94 -14.50
C LEU A 137 -3.12 -9.86 -13.71
N GLN A 138 -3.45 -9.67 -12.43
CA GLN A 138 -2.64 -8.85 -11.53
C GLN A 138 -1.52 -9.71 -10.94
N VAL A 139 -0.27 -9.28 -11.08
CA VAL A 139 0.92 -9.98 -10.60
C VAL A 139 1.71 -9.03 -9.70
N ALA A 140 2.38 -9.52 -8.65
CA ALA A 140 3.19 -8.65 -7.80
C ALA A 140 4.42 -8.09 -8.53
N ASP A 141 5.08 -8.91 -9.35
CA ASP A 141 6.20 -8.54 -10.23
C ASP A 141 5.93 -9.08 -11.64
N PRO A 142 5.69 -8.22 -12.65
CA PRO A 142 5.41 -8.68 -14.00
C PRO A 142 6.64 -9.23 -14.73
N LEU A 143 7.86 -8.86 -14.31
CA LEU A 143 9.08 -9.19 -15.07
C LEU A 143 9.39 -10.70 -15.08
N PRO A 144 9.36 -11.45 -13.96
CA PRO A 144 9.59 -12.89 -13.97
C PRO A 144 8.57 -13.67 -14.81
N VAL A 145 7.31 -13.21 -14.84
CA VAL A 145 6.25 -13.86 -15.63
C VAL A 145 6.49 -13.65 -17.12
N LEU A 146 6.81 -12.43 -17.54
CA LEU A 146 7.12 -12.13 -18.95
C LEU A 146 8.39 -12.84 -19.43
N GLN A 147 9.41 -12.95 -18.57
CA GLN A 147 10.62 -13.72 -18.85
C GLN A 147 10.31 -15.22 -19.01
N ALA A 148 9.47 -15.79 -18.15
CA ALA A 148 9.02 -17.18 -18.28
C ALA A 148 8.22 -17.42 -19.56
N MET A 149 7.53 -16.39 -20.08
CA MET A 149 6.83 -16.43 -21.36
C MET A 149 7.73 -16.15 -22.57
N GLY A 150 9.03 -15.88 -22.38
CA GLY A 150 9.97 -15.56 -23.46
C GLY A 150 9.66 -14.24 -24.19
N THR A 151 8.92 -13.32 -23.56
CA THR A 151 8.57 -12.03 -24.16
C THR A 151 9.63 -10.99 -23.80
N GLU A 152 10.17 -10.24 -24.77
CA GLU A 152 11.08 -9.13 -24.50
C GLU A 152 10.36 -7.96 -23.84
N VAL A 153 10.99 -7.40 -22.80
CA VAL A 153 10.34 -6.45 -21.89
C VAL A 153 11.18 -5.18 -21.72
N GLU A 154 11.14 -4.30 -22.71
CA GLU A 154 11.71 -2.95 -22.59
C GLU A 154 10.59 -1.90 -22.55
N HIS A 155 9.82 -1.87 -21.46
CA HIS A 155 8.83 -0.81 -21.24
C HIS A 155 9.04 -0.13 -19.88
N PRO A 156 9.04 1.21 -19.76
CA PRO A 156 9.27 1.93 -18.50
C PRO A 156 8.38 1.48 -17.33
N LEU A 157 7.12 1.13 -17.62
CA LEU A 157 6.17 0.61 -16.62
C LEU A 157 6.61 -0.75 -16.03
N THR A 158 7.27 -1.60 -16.82
CA THR A 158 7.77 -2.89 -16.30
C THR A 158 8.94 -2.67 -15.34
N ALA A 159 9.82 -1.72 -15.66
CA ALA A 159 10.92 -1.33 -14.79
C ALA A 159 10.40 -0.68 -13.49
N PHE A 160 9.36 0.15 -13.57
CA PHE A 160 8.69 0.74 -12.41
C PHE A 160 8.10 -0.34 -11.49
N GLU A 161 7.29 -1.26 -12.04
CA GLU A 161 6.64 -2.30 -11.24
C GLU A 161 7.64 -3.32 -10.67
N HIS A 162 8.67 -3.67 -11.44
CA HIS A 162 9.76 -4.53 -10.95
C HIS A 162 10.54 -3.85 -9.82
N ALA A 163 10.88 -2.57 -9.96
CA ALA A 163 11.53 -1.79 -8.89
C ALA A 163 10.64 -1.72 -7.64
N ARG A 164 9.33 -1.54 -7.82
CA ARG A 164 8.35 -1.51 -6.73
C ARG A 164 8.27 -2.86 -6.01
N ALA A 165 8.23 -3.97 -6.73
CA ALA A 165 8.15 -5.32 -6.17
C ALA A 165 9.41 -5.72 -5.41
N THR A 166 10.59 -5.38 -5.93
CA THR A 166 11.88 -5.81 -5.37
C THR A 166 12.34 -4.97 -4.17
N VAL A 167 12.03 -3.67 -4.15
CA VAL A 167 12.45 -2.77 -3.06
C VAL A 167 11.47 -2.82 -1.89
N ILE A 168 10.16 -2.98 -2.13
CA ILE A 168 9.15 -2.99 -1.07
C ILE A 168 9.03 -4.40 -0.48
N ARG A 169 10.01 -4.82 0.32
CA ARG A 169 9.87 -6.02 1.15
C ARG A 169 9.20 -5.64 2.46
N ARG A 170 7.87 -5.66 2.47
CA ARG A 170 7.04 -5.18 3.57
C ARG A 170 7.08 -6.16 4.76
N ARG A 171 8.04 -6.01 5.67
CA ARG A 171 8.09 -6.79 6.92
C ARG A 171 7.01 -6.29 7.89
N TRP A 172 6.20 -7.20 8.42
CA TRP A 172 5.18 -6.90 9.44
C TRP A 172 5.76 -6.07 10.60
N TYR A 173 6.94 -6.43 11.08
CA TYR A 173 7.63 -5.71 12.16
C TYR A 173 7.90 -4.24 11.82
N GLY A 174 8.22 -3.92 10.56
CA GLY A 174 8.41 -2.54 10.13
C GLY A 174 7.11 -1.73 10.12
N LEU A 175 5.97 -2.39 9.82
CA LEU A 175 4.65 -1.76 9.91
C LEU A 175 4.24 -1.52 11.36
N ALA A 176 4.45 -2.50 12.24
CA ALA A 176 4.17 -2.36 13.67
C ALA A 176 5.04 -1.27 14.30
N LEU A 177 6.34 -1.23 13.98
CA LEU A 177 7.24 -0.18 14.45
C LEU A 177 6.77 1.21 13.99
N LYS A 178 6.41 1.35 12.71
CA LYS A 178 6.00 2.62 12.11
C LYS A 178 4.65 3.14 12.62
N PHE A 179 3.65 2.27 12.72
CA PHE A 179 2.26 2.69 12.97
C PHE A 179 1.72 2.32 14.34
N VAL A 180 2.46 1.57 15.16
CA VAL A 180 2.06 1.25 16.54
C VAL A 180 3.06 1.83 17.53
N LEU A 181 4.34 1.48 17.39
CA LEU A 181 5.35 1.86 18.39
C LEU A 181 5.77 3.33 18.27
N PHE A 182 6.01 3.83 17.05
CA PHE A 182 6.42 5.22 16.86
C PHE A 182 5.37 6.24 17.34
N PRO A 183 4.06 6.09 17.05
CA PRO A 183 3.02 6.95 17.64
C PRO A 183 2.90 6.86 19.16
N LEU A 184 3.34 5.76 19.76
CA LEU A 184 3.28 5.57 21.21
C LEU A 184 4.21 6.53 21.95
N VAL A 185 5.34 6.93 21.34
CA VAL A 185 6.28 7.88 21.93
C VAL A 185 5.63 9.25 22.22
N PRO A 186 5.12 10.00 21.22
CA PRO A 186 4.45 11.28 21.50
C PRO A 186 3.15 11.10 22.29
N ALA A 187 2.45 9.98 22.13
CA ALA A 187 1.25 9.68 22.91
C ALA A 187 1.53 9.55 24.41
N VAL A 188 2.58 8.81 24.81
CA VAL A 188 2.99 8.69 26.21
C VAL A 188 3.41 10.05 26.76
N ILE A 189 4.19 10.84 26.01
CA ILE A 189 4.63 12.16 26.46
C ILE A 189 3.43 13.07 26.72
N MET A 190 2.52 13.21 25.74
CA MET A 190 1.34 14.08 25.89
C MET A 190 0.36 13.57 26.94
N PHE A 191 0.16 12.26 27.02
CA PHE A 191 -0.64 11.66 28.07
C PHE A 191 -0.08 11.99 29.45
N GLN A 192 1.23 11.82 29.66
CA GLN A 192 1.87 12.12 30.93
C GLN A 192 1.85 13.61 31.29
N LEU A 193 1.98 14.49 30.28
CA LEU A 193 1.79 15.93 30.49
C LEU A 193 0.36 16.23 30.94
N ASN A 194 -0.65 15.66 30.27
CA ASN A 194 -2.05 15.83 30.69
C ASN A 194 -2.31 15.27 32.09
N GLN A 195 -1.72 14.13 32.46
CA GLN A 195 -1.82 13.58 33.81
C GLN A 195 -1.30 14.57 34.86
N ARG A 196 -0.12 15.14 34.62
CA ARG A 196 0.51 16.09 35.56
C ARG A 196 -0.21 17.43 35.64
N ILE A 197 -0.69 17.96 34.51
CA ILE A 197 -1.35 19.27 34.45
C ILE A 197 -2.77 19.20 34.99
N THR A 198 -3.56 18.22 34.54
CA THR A 198 -5.00 18.15 34.83
C THR A 198 -5.28 17.46 36.16
N TYR A 199 -4.52 16.43 36.51
CA TYR A 199 -4.78 15.60 37.69
C TYR A 199 -3.70 15.73 38.77
N GLY A 200 -2.62 16.47 38.52
CA GLY A 200 -1.57 16.75 39.52
C GLY A 200 -0.54 15.64 39.73
N GLY A 201 -0.56 14.57 38.93
CA GLY A 201 0.41 13.48 39.04
C GLY A 201 0.25 12.41 37.96
N PRO A 202 1.29 11.59 37.71
CA PRO A 202 1.31 10.62 36.60
C PRO A 202 0.25 9.51 36.70
N PHE A 203 -0.22 9.20 37.91
CA PHE A 203 -1.25 8.18 38.17
C PHE A 203 -2.48 8.76 38.87
N ALA A 204 -2.62 10.08 38.92
CA ALA A 204 -3.67 10.72 39.69
C ALA A 204 -5.07 10.39 39.13
N GLN A 205 -5.23 10.35 37.79
CA GLN A 205 -6.51 9.92 37.19
C GLN A 205 -6.84 8.46 37.52
N TYR A 206 -5.83 7.58 37.59
CA TYR A 206 -6.02 6.19 37.99
C TYR A 206 -6.51 6.09 39.45
N GLN A 207 -5.95 6.89 40.34
CA GLN A 207 -6.34 6.91 41.75
C GLN A 207 -7.75 7.51 41.95
N MET A 208 -8.11 8.53 41.18
CA MET A 208 -9.40 9.23 41.31
C MET A 208 -10.56 8.48 40.62
N TYR A 209 -10.33 7.91 39.44
CA TYR A 209 -11.39 7.39 38.57
C TYR A 209 -11.19 5.91 38.17
N GLY A 210 -10.11 5.27 38.63
CA GLY A 210 -9.81 3.87 38.35
C GLY A 210 -9.10 3.62 37.00
N LEU A 211 -8.88 2.33 36.70
CA LEU A 211 -8.09 1.88 35.53
C LEU A 211 -8.75 2.20 34.19
N GLY A 212 -10.08 2.06 34.11
CA GLY A 212 -10.82 2.22 32.86
C GLY A 212 -10.61 3.61 32.22
N PRO A 213 -10.95 4.70 32.91
CA PRO A 213 -10.75 6.06 32.41
C PRO A 213 -9.28 6.37 32.10
N TYR A 214 -8.35 5.89 32.91
CA TYR A 214 -6.91 6.06 32.69
C TYR A 214 -6.44 5.44 31.37
N LEU A 215 -6.80 4.17 31.12
CA LEU A 215 -6.48 3.47 29.87
C LEU A 215 -7.22 4.08 28.67
N TRP A 216 -8.47 4.54 28.85
CA TRP A 216 -9.23 5.21 27.80
C TRP A 216 -8.61 6.54 27.36
N SER A 217 -8.18 7.35 28.33
CA SER A 217 -7.45 8.59 28.05
C SER A 217 -6.14 8.28 27.32
N PHE A 218 -5.36 7.30 27.78
CA PHE A 218 -4.13 6.88 27.09
C PHE A 218 -4.41 6.42 25.65
N PHE A 219 -5.41 5.57 25.46
CA PHE A 219 -5.83 5.07 24.15
C PHE A 219 -6.26 6.20 23.21
N THR A 220 -6.92 7.23 23.74
CA THR A 220 -7.34 8.42 22.98
C THR A 220 -6.12 9.18 22.45
N TYR A 221 -5.10 9.44 23.28
CA TYR A 221 -3.85 10.07 22.83
C TYR A 221 -3.11 9.20 21.80
N TRP A 222 -3.02 7.90 22.05
CA TRP A 222 -2.37 6.97 21.12
C TRP A 222 -3.06 6.94 19.75
N THR A 223 -4.39 6.87 19.74
CA THR A 223 -5.19 6.89 18.51
C THR A 223 -5.00 8.21 17.76
N TYR A 224 -5.02 9.35 18.48
CA TYR A 224 -4.80 10.67 17.90
C TYR A 224 -3.44 10.78 17.18
N PHE A 225 -2.35 10.41 17.84
CA PHE A 225 -1.01 10.46 17.24
C PHE A 225 -0.83 9.44 16.12
N THR A 226 -1.44 8.25 16.25
CA THR A 226 -1.44 7.25 15.19
C THR A 226 -2.11 7.78 13.93
N ALA A 227 -3.30 8.38 14.07
CA ALA A 227 -4.01 8.99 12.96
C ALA A 227 -3.18 10.09 12.29
N LEU A 228 -2.63 11.02 13.08
CA LEU A 228 -1.78 12.10 12.57
C LEU A 228 -0.59 11.57 11.76
N LEU A 229 0.09 10.55 12.29
CA LEU A 229 1.26 9.95 11.64
C LEU A 229 0.90 9.12 10.40
N VAL A 230 -0.25 8.44 10.38
CA VAL A 230 -0.74 7.75 9.17
C VAL A 230 -0.99 8.77 8.06
N LEU A 231 -1.61 9.90 8.38
CA LEU A 231 -1.90 10.96 7.43
C LEU A 231 -0.60 11.61 6.91
N PHE A 232 0.32 11.93 7.81
CA PHE A 232 1.65 12.42 7.44
C PHE A 232 2.40 11.44 6.53
N ALA A 233 2.37 10.14 6.86
CA ALA A 233 2.95 9.10 6.01
C ALA A 233 2.29 9.01 4.63
N SER A 234 1.00 9.31 4.53
CA SER A 234 0.23 9.21 3.28
C SER A 234 0.61 10.30 2.28
N ILE A 235 0.84 11.53 2.76
CA ILE A 235 1.35 12.64 1.94
C ILE A 235 2.70 12.27 1.31
N TRP A 236 3.66 11.87 2.15
CA TRP A 236 4.99 11.46 1.66
C TRP A 236 4.92 10.25 0.76
N ARG A 237 3.99 9.32 1.01
CA ARG A 237 3.81 8.13 0.18
C ARG A 237 3.37 8.49 -1.25
N VAL A 238 2.48 9.46 -1.42
CA VAL A 238 2.01 9.88 -2.74
C VAL A 238 3.12 10.61 -3.49
N LEU A 239 3.83 11.53 -2.84
CA LEU A 239 5.00 12.18 -3.43
C LEU A 239 6.07 11.16 -3.85
N ALA A 240 6.33 10.17 -2.99
CA ALA A 240 7.26 9.10 -3.28
C ALA A 240 6.88 8.27 -4.51
N GLU A 241 5.60 7.88 -4.64
CA GLU A 241 5.12 7.16 -5.82
C GLU A 241 5.25 8.00 -7.10
N LEU A 242 4.95 9.30 -7.04
CA LEU A 242 5.10 10.21 -8.18
C LEU A 242 6.55 10.34 -8.64
N VAL A 243 7.49 10.52 -7.70
CA VAL A 243 8.93 10.61 -8.01
C VAL A 243 9.46 9.28 -8.56
N ALA A 244 9.04 8.15 -7.99
CA ALA A 244 9.44 6.83 -8.48
C ALA A 244 8.89 6.53 -9.88
N PHE A 245 7.64 6.93 -10.14
CA PHE A 245 7.00 6.76 -11.44
C PHE A 245 7.67 7.60 -12.52
N THR A 246 7.86 8.90 -12.25
CA THR A 246 8.57 9.81 -13.17
C THR A 246 10.02 9.38 -13.41
N GLY A 247 10.73 8.94 -12.35
CA GLY A 247 12.09 8.42 -12.46
C GLY A 247 12.18 7.17 -13.35
N ALA A 248 11.21 6.27 -13.27
CA ALA A 248 11.15 5.10 -14.14
C ALA A 248 10.84 5.44 -15.60
N TRP A 249 10.04 6.49 -15.84
CA TRP A 249 9.78 7.02 -17.18
C TRP A 249 10.99 7.69 -17.82
N LEU A 250 11.74 8.48 -17.04
CA LEU A 250 12.92 9.20 -17.53
C LEU A 250 14.14 8.29 -17.72
N SER A 251 14.32 7.31 -16.82
CA SER A 251 15.45 6.38 -16.89
C SER A 251 15.06 5.02 -16.30
N PRO A 252 14.58 4.08 -17.15
CA PRO A 252 14.20 2.73 -16.73
C PRO A 252 15.34 1.98 -16.02
N ARG A 253 16.60 2.20 -16.45
CA ARG A 253 17.80 1.56 -15.87
C ARG A 253 18.02 1.95 -14.41
N SER A 254 17.69 3.19 -14.03
CA SER A 254 17.84 3.68 -12.65
C SER A 254 16.56 3.55 -11.81
N ALA A 255 15.46 3.01 -12.34
CA ALA A 255 14.17 2.94 -11.66
C ALA A 255 14.28 2.33 -10.25
N ARG A 256 15.08 1.27 -10.10
CA ARG A 256 15.36 0.62 -8.81
C ARG A 256 16.14 1.52 -7.84
N GLY A 257 17.15 2.24 -8.35
CA GLY A 257 17.95 3.18 -7.57
C GLY A 257 17.12 4.35 -7.06
N VAL A 258 16.34 4.99 -7.96
CA VAL A 258 15.40 6.07 -7.61
C VAL A 258 14.40 5.58 -6.58
N ARG A 259 13.81 4.39 -6.77
CA ARG A 259 12.86 3.82 -5.81
C ARG A 259 13.48 3.66 -4.42
N ARG A 260 14.69 3.10 -4.35
CA ARG A 260 15.41 2.91 -3.08
C ARG A 260 15.70 4.25 -2.40
N PHE A 261 16.18 5.24 -3.14
CA PHE A 261 16.44 6.58 -2.61
C PHE A 261 15.17 7.21 -2.05
N VAL A 262 14.07 7.17 -2.80
CA VAL A 262 12.79 7.76 -2.39
C VAL A 262 12.23 7.07 -1.14
N GLU A 263 12.33 5.75 -1.01
CA GLU A 263 11.87 5.04 0.19
C GLU A 263 12.72 5.41 1.42
N ILE A 264 14.05 5.57 1.26
CA ILE A 264 14.95 6.03 2.32
C ILE A 264 14.63 7.48 2.71
N ALA A 265 14.55 8.38 1.73
CA ALA A 265 14.20 9.78 1.95
C ALA A 265 12.85 9.91 2.66
N SER A 266 11.85 9.14 2.23
CA SER A 266 10.52 9.09 2.87
C SER A 266 10.58 8.58 4.31
N ALA A 267 11.44 7.60 4.60
CA ALA A 267 11.65 7.13 5.97
C ALA A 267 12.31 8.20 6.84
N VAL A 268 13.37 8.85 6.35
CA VAL A 268 14.07 9.93 7.05
C VAL A 268 13.13 11.12 7.29
N LEU A 269 12.35 11.53 6.30
CA LEU A 269 11.35 12.60 6.43
C LEU A 269 10.23 12.22 7.40
N TYR A 270 9.81 10.96 7.41
CA TYR A 270 8.78 10.49 8.32
C TYR A 270 9.24 10.55 9.79
N TYR A 271 10.39 9.94 10.11
CA TYR A 271 10.88 9.88 11.49
C TYR A 271 11.54 11.19 11.92
N GLY A 272 12.49 11.69 11.13
CA GLY A 272 13.23 12.91 11.43
C GLY A 272 12.39 14.18 11.23
N GLY A 273 11.59 14.25 10.18
CA GLY A 273 10.74 15.41 9.91
C GLY A 273 9.66 15.60 10.97
N PHE A 274 9.00 14.52 11.41
CA PHE A 274 8.04 14.62 12.52
C PHE A 274 8.71 15.09 13.82
N CYS A 275 9.85 14.50 14.21
CA CYS A 275 10.58 14.93 15.40
C CYS A 275 11.03 16.39 15.31
N SER A 276 11.49 16.84 14.14
CA SER A 276 11.93 18.22 13.92
C SER A 276 10.78 19.21 14.00
N LEU A 277 9.62 18.88 13.44
CA LEU A 277 8.41 19.73 13.54
C LEU A 277 7.93 19.87 14.97
N VAL A 278 7.95 18.77 15.73
CA VAL A 278 7.60 18.79 17.15
C VAL A 278 8.59 19.65 17.93
N ALA A 279 9.91 19.44 17.75
CA ALA A 279 10.95 20.21 18.42
C ALA A 279 10.86 21.71 18.10
N TRP A 280 10.67 22.05 16.83
CA TRP A 280 10.47 23.43 16.38
C TRP A 280 9.29 24.10 17.07
N LYS A 281 8.15 23.40 17.17
CA LYS A 281 6.95 23.93 17.83
C LYS A 281 7.15 24.15 19.34
N PHE A 282 8.05 23.41 19.99
CA PHE A 282 8.40 23.66 21.40
C PHE A 282 9.40 24.80 21.59
N LEU A 283 10.11 25.22 20.53
CA LEU A 283 11.09 26.32 20.57
C LEU A 283 10.49 27.68 20.20
N GLN A 284 9.29 27.71 19.60
CA GLN A 284 8.51 28.92 19.33
C GLN A 284 7.59 29.25 20.49
#